data_AF-A0AAJ2K2D1-F1
#
_entry.id   AF-A0AAJ2K2D1-F1
#
_cell.length_a   1.000
_cell.length_b   1.000
_cell.length_c   1.000
_cell.angle_alpha   90.00
_cell.angle_beta   90.00
_cell.angle_gamma   90.00
#
_symmetry.space_group_name_H-M   'P 1'
#
loop_
_entity.id
_entity.type
_entity.pdbx_description
1 polymer ?
#
loop_
_entity_poly.entity_id
_entity_poly.type
_entity_poly.pdbx_seq_one_letter_code
_entity_poly.pdbx_strand_id
1 'polypeptide(L)'
;MIKSRGKYLREKYGQLSSQELHQRINLRGAVHKELNRLKNSHAEVRALNRALLARPDADIEEFMIFVISARKINKKMPIGTPMPRCPHCEYITKGTHFIPEVLKHNHGR
;
A
#
# COMPACT_ATOMS: atom_id res chain seq x y z
N MET A 1 42.70 -5.80 26.47
CA MET A 1 41.51 -5.37 27.23
C MET A 1 40.27 -5.47 26.33
N ILE A 2 39.36 -6.42 26.57
CA ILE A 2 38.17 -6.62 25.73
C ILE A 2 37.15 -5.52 26.07
N LYS A 3 36.80 -4.68 25.08
CA LYS A 3 35.74 -3.67 25.26
C LYS A 3 34.39 -4.39 25.34
N SER A 4 33.54 -4.02 26.29
CA SER A 4 32.16 -4.53 26.32
C SER A 4 31.43 -4.11 25.05
N ARG A 5 30.50 -4.94 24.57
CA ARG A 5 29.72 -4.67 23.34
C ARG A 5 29.07 -3.28 23.37
N GLY A 6 28.57 -2.85 24.53
CA GLY A 6 28.00 -1.52 24.71
C GLY A 6 29.02 -0.38 24.54
N LYS A 7 30.25 -0.55 25.03
CA LYS A 7 31.33 0.44 24.85
C LYS A 7 31.75 0.53 23.38
N TYR A 8 31.93 -0.61 22.73
CA TYR A 8 32.24 -0.68 21.30
C TYR A 8 31.20 0.03 20.43
N LEU A 9 29.90 -0.19 20.69
CA LEU A 9 28.83 0.41 19.91
C LEU A 9 28.76 1.94 20.07
N ARG A 10 28.95 2.45 21.29
CA ARG A 10 28.98 3.90 21.55
C ARG A 10 30.19 4.58 20.90
N GLU A 11 31.35 3.93 20.93
CA GLU A 11 32.54 4.45 20.24
C GLU A 11 32.37 4.43 18.71
N LYS A 12 31.75 3.39 18.14
CA LYS A 12 31.60 3.25 16.69
C LYS A 12 30.50 4.12 16.09
N TYR A 13 29.37 4.26 16.79
CA TYR A 13 28.16 4.91 16.26
C TYR A 13 27.76 6.19 17.01
N GLY A 14 28.55 6.60 18.00
CA GLY A 14 28.25 7.73 18.86
C GLY A 14 27.22 7.39 19.96
N GLN A 15 27.01 8.36 20.85
CA GLN A 15 25.99 8.32 21.89
C GLN A 15 24.78 9.15 21.46
N LEU A 16 23.59 8.56 21.55
CA LEU A 16 22.34 9.29 21.33
C LEU A 16 21.88 9.92 22.64
N SER A 17 21.42 11.16 22.55
CA SER A 17 20.63 11.76 23.62
C SER A 17 19.30 11.02 23.80
N SER A 18 18.69 11.15 24.98
CA SER A 18 17.36 10.60 25.24
C SER A 18 16.30 11.15 24.27
N GLN A 19 16.45 12.40 23.83
CA GLN A 19 15.54 13.02 22.86
C GLN A 19 15.67 12.38 21.48
N GLU A 20 16.89 12.21 20.96
CA GLU A 20 17.12 11.55 19.67
C GLU A 20 16.67 10.08 19.70
N LEU A 21 16.86 9.40 20.84
CA LEU A 21 16.39 8.04 21.02
C LEU A 21 14.85 7.96 20.92
N HIS A 22 14.13 8.82 21.64
CA HIS A 22 12.67 8.89 21.55
C HIS A 22 12.18 9.21 20.13
N GLN A 23 12.79 10.20 19.47
CA GLN A 23 12.47 10.54 18.10
C GLN A 23 12.66 9.33 17.16
N ARG A 24 13.79 8.62 17.28
CA ARG A 24 14.05 7.41 16.47
C ARG A 24 13.05 6.28 16.75
N ILE A 25 12.65 6.07 18.01
CA ILE A 25 11.63 5.08 18.36
C ILE A 25 10.28 5.45 17.71
N ASN A 26 9.87 6.72 17.81
CA ASN A 26 8.63 7.21 17.21
C ASN A 26 8.66 7.06 15.67
N LEU A 27 9.76 7.46 15.04
CA LEU A 27 9.97 7.28 13.59
C LEU A 27 9.91 5.81 13.20
N ARG A 28 10.57 4.92 13.95
CA ARG A 28 10.50 3.48 13.71
C ARG A 28 9.07 2.96 13.79
N GLY A 29 8.30 3.41 14.78
CA GLY A 29 6.88 3.07 14.92
C GLY A 29 6.05 3.54 13.73
N ALA A 30 6.23 4.79 13.31
CA ALA A 30 5.55 5.36 12.15
C ALA A 30 5.90 4.62 10.84
N VAL A 31 7.18 4.36 10.61
CA VAL A 31 7.66 3.60 9.44
C VAL A 31 7.09 2.19 9.43
N HIS A 32 7.08 1.50 10.56
CA HIS A 32 6.51 0.15 10.65
C HIS A 32 5.01 0.14 10.38
N LYS A 33 4.28 1.14 10.87
CA LYS A 33 2.85 1.33 10.61
C LYS A 33 2.58 1.50 9.11
N GLU A 34 3.32 2.37 8.44
CA GLU A 34 3.15 2.59 7.00
C GLU A 34 3.58 1.38 6.16
N LEU A 35 4.66 0.70 6.54
CA LEU A 35 5.06 -0.56 5.88
C LEU A 35 3.96 -1.63 5.95
N ASN A 36 3.32 -1.78 7.11
CA ASN A 36 2.24 -2.76 7.28
C ASN A 36 1.00 -2.37 6.47
N ARG A 37 0.68 -1.07 6.36
CA ARG A 37 -0.37 -0.61 5.43
C ARG A 37 -0.02 -0.98 4.00
N LEU A 38 1.18 -0.66 3.52
CA LEU A 38 1.57 -1.01 2.14
C LEU A 38 1.57 -2.52 1.87
N LYS A 39 1.97 -3.36 2.84
CA LYS A 39 1.97 -4.83 2.70
C LYS A 39 0.57 -5.43 2.53
N ASN A 40 -0.44 -4.79 3.10
CA ASN A 40 -1.83 -5.21 2.99
C ASN A 40 -2.53 -4.62 1.75
N SER A 41 -1.78 -4.17 0.75
CA SER A 41 -2.34 -3.64 -0.49
C SER A 41 -2.85 -4.74 -1.43
N HIS A 42 -3.95 -4.44 -2.11
CA HIS A 42 -4.68 -5.37 -2.96
C HIS A 42 -4.22 -5.31 -4.43
N ALA A 43 -4.99 -5.96 -5.31
CA ALA A 43 -4.68 -6.13 -6.72
C ALA A 43 -4.57 -4.79 -7.47
N GLU A 44 -5.40 -3.80 -7.12
CA GLU A 44 -5.40 -2.47 -7.72
C GLU A 44 -4.03 -1.76 -7.61
N VAL A 45 -3.43 -1.79 -6.42
CA VAL A 45 -2.12 -1.15 -6.18
C VAL A 45 -1.02 -1.86 -6.96
N ARG A 46 -1.07 -3.19 -7.02
CA ARG A 46 -0.09 -3.97 -7.77
C ARG A 46 -0.20 -3.71 -9.28
N ALA A 47 -1.42 -3.58 -9.79
CA ALA A 47 -1.67 -3.25 -11.18
C ALA A 47 -1.17 -1.84 -11.51
N LEU A 48 -1.52 -0.85 -10.70
CA LEU A 48 -1.08 0.53 -10.88
C LEU A 48 0.46 0.64 -10.82
N ASN A 49 1.12 0.01 -9.85
CA ASN A 49 2.57 0.00 -9.77
C ASN A 49 3.23 -0.56 -11.03
N ARG A 50 2.69 -1.64 -11.60
CA ARG A 50 3.22 -2.19 -12.86
C ARG A 50 3.02 -1.22 -14.02
N ALA A 51 1.88 -0.53 -14.06
CA ALA A 51 1.57 0.43 -15.11
C ALA A 51 2.50 1.66 -15.06
N LEU A 52 2.73 2.22 -13.87
CA LEU A 52 3.67 3.32 -13.64
C LEU A 52 5.13 2.93 -13.94
N LEU A 53 5.54 1.71 -13.61
CA LEU A 53 6.88 1.22 -13.97
C LEU A 53 7.04 1.03 -15.49
N ALA A 54 5.96 0.70 -16.20
CA ALA A 54 5.96 0.57 -17.65
C ALA A 54 5.89 1.92 -18.38
N ARG A 55 5.26 2.93 -17.78
CA ARG A 55 5.16 4.31 -18.27
C ARG A 55 5.61 5.30 -17.18
N PRO A 56 6.93 5.48 -16.98
CA PRO A 56 7.46 6.35 -15.93
C PRO A 56 7.20 7.84 -16.18
N ASP A 57 6.81 8.20 -17.39
CA ASP A 57 6.44 9.55 -17.84
C ASP A 57 4.95 9.87 -17.63
N ALA A 58 4.11 8.87 -17.33
CA ALA A 58 2.68 9.05 -17.18
C ALA A 58 2.31 9.61 -15.80
N ASP A 59 1.34 10.52 -15.79
CA ASP A 59 0.72 11.00 -14.56
C ASP A 59 -0.28 9.96 -14.03
N ILE A 60 -0.46 9.94 -12.70
CA ILE A 60 -1.35 8.97 -12.05
C ILE A 60 -2.81 9.08 -12.52
N GLU A 61 -3.24 10.28 -12.93
CA GLU A 61 -4.60 10.57 -13.41
C GLU A 61 -4.89 9.97 -14.78
N GLU A 62 -3.86 9.64 -15.57
CA GLU A 62 -4.02 8.97 -16.86
C GLU A 62 -4.41 7.49 -16.71
N PHE A 63 -4.34 6.94 -15.50
CA PHE A 63 -4.64 5.54 -15.25
C PHE A 63 -6.07 5.33 -14.78
N MET A 64 -6.69 4.29 -15.33
CA MET A 64 -7.98 3.79 -14.92
C MET A 64 -7.84 2.44 -14.22
N ILE A 65 -8.50 2.29 -13.07
CA ILE A 65 -8.49 1.07 -12.27
C ILE A 65 -9.88 0.43 -12.28
N PHE A 66 -9.91 -0.85 -12.65
CA PHE A 66 -11.08 -1.72 -12.58
C PHE A 66 -10.69 -3.02 -11.89
N VAL A 67 -11.39 -3.36 -10.80
CA VAL A 67 -11.09 -4.56 -10.01
C VAL A 67 -12.27 -5.51 -10.10
N ILE A 68 -11.98 -6.77 -10.39
CA ILE A 68 -12.97 -7.86 -10.38
C ILE A 68 -12.61 -8.92 -9.36
N SER A 69 -13.61 -9.65 -8.90
CA SER A 69 -13.39 -10.86 -8.10
C SER A 69 -12.83 -11.99 -8.96
N ALA A 70 -11.56 -12.34 -8.76
CA ALA A 70 -10.94 -13.49 -9.42
C ALA A 70 -11.30 -14.84 -8.77
N ARG A 71 -12.00 -14.84 -7.63
CA ARG A 71 -12.35 -16.05 -6.85
C ARG A 71 -13.73 -15.93 -6.19
N LYS A 72 -14.33 -17.06 -5.79
CA LYS A 72 -15.52 -17.07 -4.93
C LYS A 72 -15.13 -16.64 -3.50
N ILE A 73 -15.15 -15.33 -3.21
CA ILE A 73 -14.91 -14.82 -1.83
C ILE A 73 -16.04 -15.30 -0.90
N ASN A 74 -17.25 -15.42 -1.43
CA ASN A 74 -18.34 -16.13 -0.79
C ASN A 74 -19.05 -17.03 -1.81
N LYS A 75 -19.79 -18.05 -1.34
CA LYS A 75 -20.45 -19.04 -2.22
C LYS A 75 -21.47 -18.42 -3.19
N LYS A 76 -21.98 -17.22 -2.89
CA LYS A 76 -23.04 -16.53 -3.64
C LYS A 76 -22.49 -15.55 -4.68
N MET A 77 -21.23 -15.17 -4.61
CA MET A 77 -20.64 -14.15 -5.46
C MET A 77 -20.03 -14.78 -6.72
N PRO A 78 -20.50 -14.40 -7.92
CA PRO A 78 -19.90 -14.84 -9.17
C PRO A 78 -18.43 -14.38 -9.32
N ILE A 79 -17.65 -15.15 -10.07
CA ILE A 79 -16.32 -14.71 -10.52
C ILE A 79 -16.54 -13.61 -11.58
N GLY A 80 -15.67 -12.61 -11.61
CA GLY A 80 -15.79 -11.46 -12.50
C GLY A 80 -16.65 -10.32 -11.94
N THR A 81 -17.28 -10.50 -10.76
CA THR A 81 -18.05 -9.42 -10.13
C THR A 81 -17.15 -8.21 -9.84
N PRO A 82 -17.52 -7.01 -10.31
CA PRO A 82 -16.80 -5.78 -10.01
C PRO A 82 -16.72 -5.54 -8.50
N MET A 83 -15.55 -5.14 -8.04
CA MET A 83 -15.28 -4.86 -6.64
C MET A 83 -15.27 -3.35 -6.41
N PRO A 84 -15.91 -2.87 -5.33
CA PRO A 84 -15.77 -1.48 -4.95
C PRO A 84 -14.31 -1.18 -4.58
N ARG A 85 -13.93 0.09 -4.69
CA ARG A 85 -12.60 0.55 -4.27
C ARG A 85 -12.37 0.21 -2.81
N CYS A 86 -11.25 -0.45 -2.51
CA CYS A 86 -10.91 -0.76 -1.13
C CYS A 86 -10.52 0.53 -0.38
N PRO A 87 -11.16 0.87 0.77
CA PRO A 87 -10.82 2.07 1.54
C PRO A 87 -9.35 2.10 1.98
N HIS A 88 -8.75 0.92 2.20
CA HIS A 88 -7.34 0.80 2.55
C HIS A 88 -6.40 1.14 1.39
N CYS A 89 -6.78 0.86 0.13
CA CYS A 89 -5.96 1.14 -1.05
C CYS A 89 -6.27 2.51 -1.69
N GLU A 90 -7.35 3.16 -1.27
CA GLU A 90 -7.82 4.44 -1.83
C GLU A 90 -6.73 5.52 -1.79
N TYR A 91 -6.04 5.68 -0.66
CA TYR A 91 -5.01 6.71 -0.53
C TYR A 91 -3.81 6.49 -1.47
N ILE A 92 -3.44 5.23 -1.72
CA ILE A 92 -2.30 4.87 -2.60
C ILE A 92 -2.66 5.12 -4.06
N THR A 93 -3.91 4.86 -4.41
CA THR A 93 -4.43 4.98 -5.78
C THR A 93 -5.06 6.37 -6.02
N LYS A 94 -4.89 7.32 -5.09
CA LYS A 94 -5.54 8.63 -5.18
C LYS A 94 -5.11 9.35 -6.47
N GLY A 95 -6.06 9.88 -7.22
CA GLY A 95 -5.84 10.50 -8.54
C GLY A 95 -6.24 9.61 -9.72
N THR A 96 -6.18 8.28 -9.59
CA THR A 96 -6.63 7.39 -10.68
C THR A 96 -8.15 7.44 -10.85
N HIS A 97 -8.62 7.26 -12.09
CA HIS A 97 -10.03 7.01 -12.38
C HIS A 97 -10.42 5.59 -11.94
N PHE A 98 -11.19 5.47 -10.86
CA PHE A 98 -11.68 4.17 -10.38
C PHE A 98 -13.09 3.91 -10.91
N ILE A 99 -13.29 2.81 -11.64
CA ILE A 99 -14.60 2.40 -12.12
C ILE A 99 -15.09 1.23 -11.25
N PRO A 100 -16.14 1.41 -10.43
CA PRO A 100 -16.74 0.32 -9.68
C PRO A 100 -17.96 -0.29 -10.37
N GLU A 101 -18.29 0.09 -11.62
CA GLU A 101 -19.58 -0.27 -12.21
C GLU A 101 -19.76 -1.78 -12.30
N VAL A 102 -20.64 -2.30 -11.45
CA VAL A 102 -21.60 -3.31 -11.90
C VAL A 102 -22.44 -2.58 -12.93
N LEU A 103 -22.05 -2.64 -14.21
CA LEU A 103 -22.93 -2.25 -15.31
C LEU A 103 -24.20 -3.07 -15.12
N LYS A 104 -25.22 -2.48 -14.49
CA LYS A 104 -26.58 -2.98 -14.61
C LYS A 104 -26.89 -2.77 -16.08
N HIS A 105 -26.72 -3.80 -16.89
CA HIS A 105 -27.50 -3.85 -18.11
C HIS A 105 -28.95 -3.76 -17.64
N ASN A 106 -29.55 -2.59 -17.83
CA ASN A 106 -31.00 -2.45 -17.80
C ASN A 106 -31.48 -3.45 -18.84
N HIS A 107 -31.89 -4.65 -18.39
CA HIS A 107 -32.79 -5.48 -19.14
C HIS A 107 -34.07 -4.67 -19.24
N GLY A 108 -34.13 -3.83 -20.26
CA GLY A 108 -35.39 -3.26 -20.70
C GLY A 108 -36.29 -4.42 -21.10
N ARG A 109 -37.51 -4.36 -20.56
CA ARG A 109 -38.67 -5.27 -20.69
C ARG A 109 -38.77 -6.32 -19.60
#